data_AF-A0A955WYG1-F1
#
_entry.id   AF-A0A955WYG1-F1
#
_cell.length_a   1.000
_cell.length_b   1.000
_cell.length_c   1.000
_cell.angle_alpha   90.00
_cell.angle_beta   90.00
_cell.angle_gamma   90.00
#
_symmetry.space_group_name_H-M   'P 1'
#
loop_
_entity.id
_entity.type
_entity.pdbx_description
1 polymer ?
#
loop_
_entity_poly.entity_id
_entity_poly.type
_entity_poly.pdbx_seq_one_letter_code
_entity_poly.pdbx_strand_id
1 'polypeptide(L)'
;AGIARFLRLALQAGRAIVVASNDVDGRLELMAALADTLPTKRIVAVDGGGRFGDHHVSLSAGAGANAAEVVRQALKMRPDRLFVGDCHGPETFLALTALAGSVEGGVVGVTAESPDDAMIRIMRQAGTAVSVGDDQIGGLVHEAADVLVQLLRYADGKLVVTQVIDIDGQRTEVFNGFSATGHVPRWVTNAQSLGFDVDMGVFS
;
A
#
# COMPACT_ATOMS: atom_id res chain seq x y z
N ALA A 1 -13.57 9.75 10.30
CA ALA A 1 -14.26 8.47 10.02
C ALA A 1 -14.18 8.07 8.54
N GLY A 2 -14.31 9.01 7.60
CA GLY A 2 -14.28 8.74 6.15
C GLY A 2 -13.03 8.01 5.62
N ILE A 3 -11.82 8.49 5.95
CA ILE A 3 -10.56 7.89 5.43
C ILE A 3 -10.38 6.43 5.86
N ALA A 4 -10.61 6.12 7.14
CA ALA A 4 -10.49 4.74 7.62
C ALA A 4 -11.47 3.79 6.89
N ARG A 5 -12.71 4.25 6.67
CA ARG A 5 -13.70 3.52 5.88
C ARG A 5 -13.26 3.38 4.42
N PHE A 6 -12.74 4.44 3.81
CA PHE A 6 -12.23 4.43 2.44
C PHE A 6 -11.10 3.42 2.24
N LEU A 7 -10.06 3.44 3.09
CA LEU A 7 -8.92 2.51 2.97
C LEU A 7 -9.35 1.05 3.17
N ARG A 8 -10.26 0.82 4.11
CA ARG A 8 -10.87 -0.50 4.30
C ARG A 8 -11.61 -0.94 3.03
N LEU A 9 -12.46 -0.09 2.45
CA LEU A 9 -13.22 -0.42 1.24
C LEU A 9 -12.29 -0.66 0.04
N ALA A 10 -11.21 0.11 -0.09
CA ALA A 10 -10.21 -0.11 -1.13
C ALA A 10 -9.62 -1.52 -1.04
N LEU A 11 -9.14 -1.94 0.14
CA LEU A 11 -8.59 -3.29 0.33
C LEU A 11 -9.62 -4.41 0.16
N GLN A 12 -10.85 -4.19 0.63
CA GLN A 12 -11.96 -5.14 0.45
C GLN A 12 -12.33 -5.30 -1.03
N ALA A 13 -12.20 -4.23 -1.83
CA ALA A 13 -12.35 -4.24 -3.27
C ALA A 13 -11.11 -4.77 -4.02
N GLY A 14 -10.08 -5.27 -3.32
CA GLY A 14 -8.88 -5.85 -3.91
C GLY A 14 -7.86 -4.82 -4.42
N ARG A 15 -7.96 -3.57 -3.97
CA ARG A 15 -7.02 -2.50 -4.35
C ARG A 15 -5.70 -2.65 -3.60
N ALA A 16 -4.61 -2.29 -4.26
CA ALA A 16 -3.30 -2.22 -3.68
C ALA A 16 -3.00 -0.81 -3.16
N ILE A 17 -2.47 -0.73 -1.94
CA ILE A 17 -2.19 0.53 -1.26
C ILE A 17 -0.69 0.65 -1.00
N VAL A 18 -0.09 1.77 -1.40
CA VAL A 18 1.23 2.20 -0.96
C VAL A 18 1.07 3.03 0.31
N VAL A 19 1.81 2.70 1.36
CA VAL A 19 1.87 3.51 2.58
C VAL A 19 3.26 4.12 2.71
N ALA A 20 3.34 5.43 2.56
CA ALA A 20 4.54 6.24 2.70
C ALA A 20 4.61 6.86 4.10
N SER A 21 5.77 6.77 4.76
CA SER A 21 5.97 7.32 6.10
C SER A 21 7.45 7.43 6.45
N ASN A 22 7.86 8.44 7.21
CA ASN A 22 9.15 8.44 7.92
C ASN A 22 9.09 7.71 9.27
N ASP A 23 7.89 7.42 9.77
CA ASP A 23 7.65 6.62 10.97
C ASP A 23 7.33 5.18 10.55
N VAL A 24 8.33 4.30 10.67
CA VAL A 24 8.22 2.88 10.35
C VAL A 24 7.22 2.19 11.28
N ASP A 25 7.26 2.47 12.58
CA ASP A 25 6.38 1.84 13.56
C ASP A 25 4.92 2.21 13.31
N GLY A 26 4.63 3.49 13.07
CA GLY A 26 3.29 3.94 12.72
C GLY A 26 2.78 3.37 11.39
N ARG A 27 3.66 3.20 10.40
CA ARG A 27 3.30 2.53 9.14
C ARG A 27 2.89 1.08 9.38
N LEU A 28 3.69 0.34 10.15
CA LEU A 28 3.41 -1.06 10.47
C LEU A 28 2.13 -1.20 11.31
N GLU A 29 1.86 -0.25 12.23
CA GLU A 29 0.61 -0.18 12.98
C GLU A 29 -0.61 0.00 12.07
N LEU A 30 -0.55 0.93 11.09
CA LEU A 30 -1.63 1.07 10.10
C LEU A 30 -1.81 -0.20 9.28
N MET A 31 -0.71 -0.81 8.81
CA MET A 31 -0.75 -2.02 8.00
C MET A 31 -1.40 -3.18 8.75
N ALA A 32 -1.08 -3.36 10.03
CA ALA A 32 -1.73 -4.35 10.88
C ALA A 32 -3.24 -4.08 11.01
N ALA A 33 -3.62 -2.83 11.28
CA ALA A 33 -5.04 -2.45 11.38
C ALA A 33 -5.81 -2.68 10.06
N LEU A 34 -5.16 -2.46 8.91
CA LEU A 34 -5.72 -2.73 7.60
C LEU A 34 -5.88 -4.24 7.33
N ALA A 35 -4.88 -5.05 7.72
CA ALA A 35 -4.93 -6.50 7.62
C ALA A 35 -6.12 -7.09 8.40
N ASP A 36 -6.39 -6.57 9.59
CA ASP A 36 -7.53 -7.00 10.43
C ASP A 36 -8.90 -6.75 9.78
N THR A 37 -8.98 -5.89 8.76
CA THR A 37 -10.23 -5.67 8.00
C THR A 37 -10.55 -6.75 6.97
N LEU A 38 -9.65 -7.72 6.78
CA LEU A 38 -9.74 -8.80 5.80
C LEU A 38 -9.70 -10.20 6.46
N PRO A 39 -10.58 -10.49 7.44
CA PRO A 39 -10.45 -11.67 8.30
C PRO A 39 -10.55 -13.02 7.57
N THR A 40 -11.10 -13.06 6.36
CA THR A 40 -11.26 -14.27 5.56
C THR A 40 -10.17 -14.44 4.50
N LYS A 41 -9.28 -13.46 4.34
CA LYS A 41 -8.24 -13.47 3.33
C LYS A 41 -6.95 -14.01 3.92
N ARG A 42 -6.25 -14.85 3.17
CA ARG A 42 -4.91 -15.33 3.51
C ARG A 42 -3.90 -14.23 3.22
N ILE A 43 -3.43 -13.55 4.26
CA ILE A 43 -2.42 -12.50 4.13
C ILE A 43 -1.04 -13.11 4.39
N VAL A 44 -0.09 -12.86 3.49
CA VAL A 44 1.32 -13.13 3.77
C VAL A 44 2.06 -11.79 3.81
N ALA A 45 2.60 -11.47 4.98
CA ALA A 45 3.36 -10.28 5.24
C ALA A 45 4.87 -10.58 5.20
N VAL A 46 5.64 -9.70 4.58
CA VAL A 46 7.11 -9.71 4.57
C VAL A 46 7.59 -8.46 5.28
N ASP A 47 8.34 -8.64 6.35
CA ASP A 47 8.80 -7.56 7.24
C ASP A 47 7.64 -6.66 7.74
N GLY A 48 6.43 -7.21 7.75
CA GLY A 48 5.24 -6.56 8.29
C GLY A 48 5.25 -6.69 9.81
N GLY A 49 5.47 -5.58 10.51
CA GLY A 49 5.26 -5.52 11.95
C GLY A 49 3.81 -5.85 12.33
N GLY A 50 3.66 -6.52 13.47
CA GLY A 50 2.37 -6.90 14.02
C GLY A 50 2.23 -8.39 14.29
N ARG A 51 1.34 -8.73 15.22
CA ARG A 51 0.84 -10.08 15.40
C ARG A 51 -0.44 -10.20 14.60
N PHE A 52 -0.35 -10.92 13.51
CA PHE A 52 -1.51 -11.17 12.68
C PHE A 52 -2.30 -12.39 13.19
N GLY A 53 -3.61 -12.44 12.96
CA GLY A 53 -4.47 -13.57 13.36
C GLY A 53 -4.20 -14.87 12.59
N ASP A 54 -4.98 -15.92 12.86
CA ASP A 54 -4.75 -17.31 12.38
C ASP A 54 -4.61 -17.47 10.85
N HIS A 55 -5.14 -16.53 10.06
CA HIS A 55 -5.10 -16.57 8.59
C HIS A 55 -3.88 -15.88 7.98
N HIS A 56 -3.00 -15.34 8.81
CA HIS A 56 -1.93 -14.47 8.37
C HIS A 56 -0.57 -15.09 8.71
N VAL A 57 0.39 -14.95 7.81
CA VAL A 57 1.77 -15.39 8.02
C VAL A 57 2.68 -14.19 7.90
N SER A 58 3.53 -13.96 8.91
CA SER A 58 4.60 -12.96 8.80
C SER A 58 5.95 -13.66 8.60
N LEU A 59 6.63 -13.27 7.52
CA LEU A 59 8.00 -13.66 7.22
C LEU A 59 8.90 -12.45 7.47
N SER A 60 10.07 -12.66 8.03
CA SER A 60 11.06 -11.60 8.22
C SER A 60 12.35 -11.92 7.50
N ALA A 61 12.90 -10.98 6.75
CA ALA A 61 14.28 -11.04 6.31
C ALA A 61 15.18 -10.82 7.54
N GLY A 62 15.70 -11.91 8.12
CA GLY A 62 16.71 -11.81 9.19
C GLY A 62 17.95 -11.02 8.72
N ALA A 63 18.83 -10.66 9.64
CA ALA A 63 20.05 -9.90 9.31
C ALA A 63 20.85 -10.58 8.18
N GLY A 64 20.94 -9.91 7.02
CA GLY A 64 21.65 -10.40 5.83
C GLY A 64 20.81 -11.23 4.85
N ALA A 65 19.52 -11.45 5.10
CA ALA A 65 18.62 -12.12 4.16
C ALA A 65 18.16 -11.16 3.05
N ASN A 66 18.04 -11.69 1.84
CA ASN A 66 17.52 -10.94 0.69
C ASN A 66 15.99 -10.85 0.80
N ALA A 67 15.46 -9.68 1.13
CA ALA A 67 14.01 -9.44 1.21
C ALA A 67 13.28 -9.88 -0.07
N ALA A 68 13.89 -9.74 -1.24
CA ALA A 68 13.32 -10.20 -2.51
C ALA A 68 13.10 -11.72 -2.53
N GLU A 69 14.00 -12.49 -1.93
CA GLU A 69 13.81 -13.94 -1.82
C GLU A 69 12.69 -14.30 -0.85
N VAL A 70 12.57 -13.56 0.26
CA VAL A 70 11.45 -13.73 1.21
C VAL A 70 10.12 -13.42 0.53
N VAL A 71 10.04 -12.39 -0.31
CA VAL A 71 8.85 -12.12 -1.14
C VAL A 71 8.57 -13.28 -2.09
N ARG A 72 9.58 -13.88 -2.76
CA ARG A 72 9.35 -15.08 -3.58
C ARG A 72 8.81 -16.26 -2.77
N GLN A 73 9.32 -16.44 -1.56
CA GLN A 73 8.82 -17.46 -0.64
C GLN A 73 7.37 -17.19 -0.23
N ALA A 74 7.05 -15.94 0.11
CA ALA A 74 5.69 -15.51 0.41
C ALA A 74 4.71 -15.86 -0.72
N LEU A 75 5.08 -15.57 -1.98
CA LEU A 75 4.24 -15.86 -3.14
C LEU A 75 3.99 -17.35 -3.36
N LYS A 76 4.96 -18.22 -3.03
CA LYS A 76 4.78 -19.68 -3.07
C LYS A 76 3.73 -20.18 -2.07
N MET A 77 3.44 -19.40 -1.03
CA MET A 77 2.41 -19.71 -0.03
C MET A 77 0.99 -19.36 -0.51
N ARG A 78 0.84 -18.92 -1.77
CA ARG A 78 -0.44 -18.53 -2.40
C ARG A 78 -1.26 -17.57 -1.54
N PRO A 79 -0.72 -16.38 -1.22
CA PRO A 79 -1.47 -15.36 -0.52
C PRO A 79 -2.67 -14.88 -1.36
N ASP A 80 -3.77 -14.57 -0.70
CA ASP A 80 -4.82 -13.74 -1.29
C ASP A 80 -4.42 -12.25 -1.29
N ARG A 81 -3.56 -11.86 -0.32
CA ARG A 81 -3.03 -10.51 -0.16
C ARG A 81 -1.56 -10.55 0.21
N LEU A 82 -0.75 -9.71 -0.43
CA LEU A 82 0.66 -9.55 -0.11
C LEU A 82 0.89 -8.24 0.64
N PHE A 83 1.55 -8.32 1.79
CA PHE A 83 1.94 -7.14 2.56
C PHE A 83 3.46 -7.09 2.61
N VAL A 84 4.08 -5.97 2.26
CA VAL A 84 5.53 -5.77 2.37
C VAL A 84 5.77 -4.54 3.22
N GLY A 85 6.31 -4.72 4.43
CA GLY A 85 6.32 -3.71 5.49
C GLY A 85 7.21 -2.50 5.22
N ASP A 86 8.36 -2.73 4.59
CA ASP A 86 9.25 -1.66 4.15
C ASP A 86 10.11 -2.11 2.97
N CYS A 87 9.97 -1.40 1.87
CA CYS A 87 10.72 -1.61 0.65
C CYS A 87 11.96 -0.69 0.62
N HIS A 88 13.12 -1.29 0.35
CA HIS A 88 14.43 -0.64 0.26
C HIS A 88 15.22 -1.00 -1.01
N GLY A 89 14.81 -2.02 -1.77
CA GLY A 89 15.54 -2.49 -2.94
C GLY A 89 14.73 -3.42 -3.86
N PRO A 90 15.33 -4.53 -4.34
CA PRO A 90 14.76 -5.31 -5.45
C PRO A 90 13.44 -6.03 -5.10
N GLU A 91 13.12 -6.19 -3.81
CA GLU A 91 11.83 -6.68 -3.34
C GLU A 91 10.66 -5.81 -3.80
N THR A 92 10.88 -4.50 -4.00
CA THR A 92 9.86 -3.58 -4.50
C THR A 92 9.33 -4.03 -5.86
N PHE A 93 10.24 -4.41 -6.78
CA PHE A 93 9.85 -4.88 -8.11
C PHE A 93 9.01 -6.16 -8.05
N LEU A 94 9.40 -7.11 -7.17
CA LEU A 94 8.66 -8.35 -7.00
C LEU A 94 7.29 -8.12 -6.37
N ALA A 95 7.20 -7.24 -5.39
CA ALA A 95 5.94 -6.87 -4.75
C ALA A 95 5.00 -6.22 -5.76
N LEU A 96 5.47 -5.24 -6.53
CA LEU A 96 4.68 -4.60 -7.57
C LEU A 96 4.22 -5.59 -8.64
N THR A 97 5.13 -6.41 -9.16
CA THR A 97 4.80 -7.47 -10.13
C THR A 97 3.74 -8.42 -9.58
N ALA A 98 3.82 -8.76 -8.28
CA ALA A 98 2.85 -9.62 -7.66
C ALA A 98 1.46 -8.96 -7.59
N LEU A 99 1.41 -7.70 -7.17
CA LEU A 99 0.18 -6.92 -7.01
C LEU A 99 -0.50 -6.61 -8.35
N ALA A 100 0.27 -6.45 -9.41
CA ALA A 100 -0.24 -6.27 -10.77
C ALA A 100 -1.00 -7.50 -11.31
N GLY A 101 -0.80 -8.72 -10.79
CA GLY A 101 -1.53 -9.86 -11.35
C GLY A 101 -1.54 -11.21 -10.64
N SER A 102 -0.70 -11.45 -9.64
CA SER A 102 -0.64 -12.76 -8.95
C SER A 102 -1.35 -12.81 -7.60
N VAL A 103 -1.70 -11.65 -7.04
CA VAL A 103 -2.45 -11.52 -5.79
C VAL A 103 -3.57 -10.50 -5.96
N GLU A 104 -4.63 -10.60 -5.16
CA GLU A 104 -5.81 -9.72 -5.23
C GLU A 104 -5.60 -8.43 -4.40
N GLY A 105 -4.51 -7.71 -4.65
CA GLY A 105 -4.14 -6.50 -3.92
C GLY A 105 -3.38 -6.76 -2.61
N GLY A 106 -3.15 -5.69 -1.85
CA GLY A 106 -2.25 -5.74 -0.70
C GLY A 106 -1.72 -4.37 -0.29
N VAL A 107 -0.63 -4.37 0.49
CA VAL A 107 -0.03 -3.14 1.00
C VAL A 107 1.49 -3.16 0.85
N VAL A 108 2.06 -2.09 0.32
CA VAL A 108 3.51 -1.89 0.22
C VAL A 108 3.91 -0.67 1.03
N GLY A 109 4.81 -0.85 1.98
CA GLY A 109 5.37 0.22 2.79
C GLY A 109 6.64 0.78 2.15
N VAL A 110 6.76 2.11 2.15
CA VAL A 110 7.98 2.81 1.72
C VAL A 110 8.33 3.90 2.71
N THR A 111 9.62 4.04 3.01
CA THR A 111 10.11 5.14 3.86
C THR A 111 10.35 6.39 3.02
N ALA A 112 9.50 7.40 3.20
CA ALA A 112 9.49 8.61 2.38
C ALA A 112 8.87 9.81 3.12
N GLU A 113 9.37 11.01 2.79
CA GLU A 113 8.96 12.26 3.45
C GLU A 113 7.72 12.91 2.80
N SER A 114 7.40 12.52 1.57
CA SER A 114 6.24 13.00 0.82
C SER A 114 5.79 11.95 -0.21
N PRO A 115 4.58 12.06 -0.77
CA PRO A 115 4.13 11.18 -1.85
C PRO A 115 5.01 11.20 -3.11
N ASP A 116 5.56 12.37 -3.44
CA ASP A 116 6.46 12.51 -4.59
C ASP A 116 7.78 11.77 -4.33
N ASP A 117 8.34 11.91 -3.13
CA ASP A 117 9.52 11.16 -2.69
C ASP A 117 9.23 9.65 -2.67
N ALA A 118 8.05 9.25 -2.19
CA ALA A 118 7.63 7.85 -2.19
C ALA A 118 7.60 7.25 -3.60
N MET A 119 7.06 7.98 -4.59
CA MET A 119 7.02 7.52 -5.97
C MET A 119 8.43 7.39 -6.57
N ILE A 120 9.29 8.38 -6.36
CA ILE A 120 10.69 8.34 -6.79
C ILE A 120 11.42 7.14 -6.19
N ARG A 121 11.22 6.88 -4.89
CA ARG A 121 11.83 5.76 -4.18
C ARG A 121 11.34 4.42 -4.71
N ILE A 122 10.03 4.26 -4.91
CA ILE A 122 9.47 3.03 -5.48
C ILE A 122 10.08 2.74 -6.84
N MET A 123 10.12 3.73 -7.74
CA MET A 123 10.73 3.57 -9.06
C MET A 123 12.20 3.19 -8.96
N ARG A 124 12.96 3.92 -8.14
CA ARG A 124 14.40 3.67 -7.94
C ARG A 124 14.66 2.27 -7.37
N GLN A 125 13.92 1.87 -6.35
CA GLN A 125 14.08 0.57 -5.69
C GLN A 125 13.71 -0.57 -6.63
N ALA A 126 12.57 -0.46 -7.32
CA ALA A 126 12.15 -1.44 -8.32
C ALA A 126 13.18 -1.57 -9.45
N GLY A 127 13.76 -0.45 -9.90
CA GLY A 127 14.82 -0.45 -10.92
C GLY A 127 16.11 -1.14 -10.51
N THR A 128 16.35 -1.39 -9.21
CA THR A 128 17.52 -2.18 -8.79
C THR A 128 17.41 -3.67 -9.13
N ALA A 129 16.19 -4.18 -9.35
CA ALA A 129 15.97 -5.60 -9.67
C ALA A 129 16.18 -5.94 -11.15
N VAL A 130 16.04 -4.95 -12.03
CA VAL A 130 15.87 -5.16 -13.48
C VAL A 130 16.51 -4.02 -14.28
N SER A 131 17.16 -4.35 -15.39
CA SER A 131 17.72 -3.37 -16.32
C SER A 131 16.68 -2.96 -17.37
N VAL A 132 15.61 -2.30 -16.93
CA VAL A 132 14.54 -1.75 -17.79
C VAL A 132 14.49 -0.23 -17.68
N GLY A 133 13.84 0.44 -18.64
CA GLY A 133 13.69 1.89 -18.62
C GLY A 133 12.66 2.35 -17.58
N ASP A 134 12.81 3.60 -17.12
CA ASP A 134 11.93 4.23 -16.12
C ASP A 134 10.44 4.18 -16.54
N ASP A 135 10.14 4.35 -17.82
CA ASP A 135 8.77 4.27 -18.36
C ASP A 135 8.11 2.90 -18.10
N GLN A 136 8.88 1.80 -18.18
CA GLN A 136 8.36 0.45 -17.93
C GLN A 136 8.11 0.23 -16.43
N ILE A 137 8.98 0.76 -15.57
CA ILE A 137 8.79 0.70 -14.12
C ILE A 137 7.59 1.56 -13.71
N GLY A 138 7.46 2.76 -14.30
CA GLY A 138 6.29 3.62 -14.09
C GLY A 138 5.00 2.91 -14.49
N GLY A 139 4.97 2.27 -15.68
CA GLY A 139 3.84 1.46 -16.12
C GLY A 139 3.48 0.33 -15.14
N LEU A 140 4.49 -0.37 -14.61
CA LEU A 140 4.28 -1.40 -13.59
C LEU A 140 3.70 -0.81 -12.29
N VAL A 141 4.16 0.36 -11.84
CA VAL A 141 3.60 1.01 -10.64
C VAL A 141 2.13 1.34 -10.84
N HIS A 142 1.76 1.88 -12.01
CA HIS A 142 0.36 2.18 -12.35
C HIS A 142 -0.51 0.92 -12.39
N GLU A 143 0.02 -0.21 -12.89
CA GLU A 143 -0.72 -1.47 -12.90
C GLU A 143 -0.85 -2.10 -11.50
N ALA A 144 0.18 -1.92 -10.66
CA ALA A 144 0.32 -2.63 -9.39
C ALA A 144 -0.32 -1.92 -8.19
N ALA A 145 -0.53 -0.60 -8.26
CA ALA A 145 -0.92 0.19 -7.09
C ALA A 145 -2.02 1.20 -7.44
N ASP A 146 -3.07 1.27 -6.62
CA ASP A 146 -4.22 2.14 -6.85
C ASP A 146 -4.16 3.41 -5.98
N VAL A 147 -3.70 3.29 -4.73
CA VAL A 147 -3.75 4.38 -3.75
C VAL A 147 -2.40 4.54 -3.05
N LEU A 148 -1.93 5.78 -2.91
CA LEU A 148 -0.80 6.15 -2.06
C LEU A 148 -1.30 6.94 -0.85
N VAL A 149 -0.93 6.49 0.35
CA VAL A 149 -1.25 7.14 1.62
C VAL A 149 0.02 7.65 2.27
N GLN A 150 0.08 8.94 2.58
CA GLN A 150 1.14 9.52 3.39
C GLN A 150 0.74 9.55 4.86
N LEU A 151 1.60 9.00 5.71
CA LEU A 151 1.49 9.07 7.15
C LEU A 151 2.52 10.04 7.74
N LEU A 152 2.13 10.69 8.83
CA LEU A 152 3.01 11.50 9.66
C LEU A 152 2.66 11.28 11.13
N ARG A 153 3.69 11.16 11.97
CA ARG A 153 3.54 11.29 13.43
C ARG A 153 3.82 12.72 13.85
N TYR A 154 2.83 13.37 14.43
CA TYR A 154 2.99 14.71 14.99
C TYR A 154 3.75 14.66 16.32
N ALA A 155 4.25 15.82 16.75
CA ALA A 155 5.00 15.96 18.00
C ALA A 155 4.20 15.56 19.26
N ASP A 156 2.85 15.58 19.17
CA ASP A 156 1.96 15.11 20.23
C ASP A 156 1.78 13.57 20.23
N GLY A 157 2.51 12.86 19.38
CA GLY A 157 2.51 11.41 19.25
C GLY A 157 1.38 10.87 18.37
N LYS A 158 0.46 11.70 17.87
CA LYS A 158 -0.63 11.22 17.02
C LYS A 158 -0.13 10.85 15.64
N LEU A 159 -0.47 9.64 15.21
CA LEU A 159 -0.30 9.18 13.84
C LEU A 159 -1.48 9.64 12.99
N VAL A 160 -1.20 10.34 11.90
CA VAL A 160 -2.22 10.96 11.04
C VAL A 160 -1.92 10.65 9.58
N VAL A 161 -2.97 10.27 8.84
CA VAL A 161 -2.95 10.27 7.37
C VAL A 161 -2.99 11.72 6.91
N THR A 162 -1.86 12.19 6.37
CA THR A 162 -1.77 13.56 5.86
C THR A 162 -2.28 13.63 4.45
N GLN A 163 -1.98 12.68 3.55
CA GLN A 163 -2.39 12.73 2.14
C GLN A 163 -2.86 11.36 1.64
N VAL A 164 -3.80 11.36 0.69
CA VAL A 164 -4.29 10.15 0.00
C VAL A 164 -4.35 10.47 -1.50
N ILE A 165 -3.60 9.75 -2.32
CA ILE A 165 -3.42 10.02 -3.75
C ILE A 165 -3.88 8.82 -4.57
N ASP A 166 -4.59 9.07 -5.67
CA ASP A 166 -4.86 8.08 -6.72
C ASP A 166 -3.66 8.01 -7.68
N ILE A 167 -3.11 6.81 -7.86
CA ILE A 167 -1.92 6.59 -8.70
C ILE A 167 -2.25 6.71 -10.19
N ASP A 168 -3.50 6.49 -10.62
CA ASP A 168 -3.92 6.51 -12.03
C ASP A 168 -4.19 7.92 -12.60
N GLY A 169 -3.76 8.98 -11.90
CA GLY A 169 -3.36 10.20 -12.58
C GLY A 169 -3.74 11.55 -12.00
N GLN A 170 -4.22 11.69 -10.75
CA GLN A 170 -4.33 13.03 -10.12
C GLN A 170 -4.03 13.04 -8.62
N ARG A 171 -3.10 13.93 -8.23
CA ARG A 171 -2.74 14.25 -6.85
C ARG A 171 -3.97 14.75 -6.09
N THR A 172 -4.29 14.10 -4.97
CA THR A 172 -5.22 14.63 -3.97
C THR A 172 -4.41 15.00 -2.72
N GLU A 173 -4.10 16.28 -2.60
CA GLU A 173 -3.48 16.81 -1.39
C GLU A 173 -4.55 16.93 -0.30
N VAL A 174 -4.30 16.33 0.86
CA VAL A 174 -5.11 16.54 2.06
C VAL A 174 -4.22 17.33 3.03
N PHE A 175 -4.70 18.46 3.56
CA PHE A 175 -4.04 19.19 4.64
C PHE A 175 -5.13 19.86 5.48
N ASN A 176 -5.10 19.63 6.80
CA ASN A 176 -5.86 20.31 7.86
C ASN A 176 -7.34 20.63 7.57
N GLY A 177 -8.22 19.70 7.95
CA GLY A 177 -9.65 19.84 7.70
C GLY A 177 -9.95 19.47 6.26
N PHE A 178 -10.94 18.60 6.05
CA PHE A 178 -11.34 18.15 4.73
C PHE A 178 -11.71 19.37 3.87
N SER A 179 -10.83 19.75 2.94
CA SER A 179 -11.29 20.27 1.65
C SER A 179 -11.16 19.12 0.69
N ALA A 180 -12.31 18.53 0.39
CA ALA A 180 -12.45 17.61 -0.71
C ALA A 180 -11.90 18.20 -2.01
N THR A 181 -11.24 17.34 -2.79
CA THR A 181 -10.63 17.73 -4.06
C THR A 181 -11.61 17.74 -5.21
N GLY A 182 -12.87 17.33 -4.99
CA GLY A 182 -13.87 17.10 -6.04
C GLY A 182 -13.57 15.87 -6.91
N HIS A 183 -12.44 15.19 -6.69
CA HIS A 183 -11.99 14.08 -7.51
C HIS A 183 -12.39 12.74 -6.90
N VAL A 184 -13.13 11.96 -7.67
CA VAL A 184 -13.54 10.60 -7.32
C VAL A 184 -12.62 9.61 -8.02
N PRO A 185 -11.79 8.83 -7.28
CA PRO A 185 -10.93 7.82 -7.86
C PRO A 185 -11.71 6.85 -8.76
N ARG A 186 -11.15 6.45 -9.91
CA ARG A 186 -11.88 5.63 -10.90
C ARG A 186 -12.41 4.32 -10.32
N TRP A 187 -11.66 3.73 -9.40
CA TRP A 187 -12.05 2.49 -8.76
C TRP A 187 -13.30 2.62 -7.88
N VAL A 188 -13.63 3.81 -7.37
CA VAL A 188 -14.82 4.04 -6.53
C VAL A 188 -16.09 3.74 -7.32
N THR A 189 -16.14 4.15 -8.59
CA THR A 189 -17.23 3.81 -9.51
C THR A 189 -17.35 2.29 -9.70
N ASN A 190 -16.21 1.60 -9.85
CA ASN A 190 -16.18 0.14 -9.96
C ASN A 190 -16.64 -0.53 -8.66
N ALA A 191 -16.20 -0.06 -7.50
CA ALA A 191 -16.60 -0.59 -6.20
C ALA A 191 -18.10 -0.39 -5.94
N GLN A 192 -18.68 0.75 -6.30
CA GLN A 192 -20.13 0.97 -6.20
C GLN A 192 -20.92 -0.02 -7.08
N SER A 193 -20.44 -0.30 -8.29
CA SER A 193 -21.06 -1.31 -9.16
C SER A 193 -21.00 -2.73 -8.60
N LEU A 194 -19.99 -3.01 -7.76
CA LEU A 194 -19.81 -4.26 -7.03
C LEU A 194 -20.58 -4.29 -5.69
N GLY A 195 -21.37 -3.26 -5.38
CA GLY A 195 -22.22 -3.20 -4.19
C GLY A 195 -21.55 -2.64 -2.93
N PHE A 196 -20.35 -2.05 -3.05
CA PHE A 196 -19.69 -1.40 -1.92
C PHE A 196 -20.29 0.00 -1.67
N ASP A 197 -20.73 0.27 -0.44
CA ASP A 197 -21.23 1.58 0.01
C ASP A 197 -20.04 2.50 0.33
N VAL A 198 -19.57 3.25 -0.67
CA VAL A 198 -18.49 4.24 -0.55
C VAL A 198 -19.09 5.62 -0.28
N ASP A 199 -18.67 6.26 0.82
CA ASP A 199 -19.09 7.62 1.17
C ASP A 199 -18.45 8.64 0.23
N MET A 200 -19.27 9.15 -0.70
CA MET A 200 -18.85 10.15 -1.67
C MET A 200 -18.52 11.50 -1.04
N GLY A 201 -19.02 11.76 0.18
CA GLY A 201 -18.74 12.95 0.97
C GLY A 201 -17.26 13.12 1.34
N VAL A 202 -16.47 12.06 1.19
CA VAL A 202 -15.01 12.09 1.38
C VAL A 202 -14.31 12.80 0.21
N PHE A 203 -14.96 12.92 -0.94
CA PHE A 203 -14.43 13.54 -2.17
C PHE A 203 -15.07 14.89 -2.55
N SER A 204 -16.12 15.34 -1.85
CA SER A 204 -16.91 16.56 -2.11
C SER A 204 -16.74 17.67 -1.08
#